data_AF-A0A4Q2X1I2-F1
#
_entry.id   AF-A0A4Q2X1I2-F1
#
_cell.length_a   1.000
_cell.length_b   1.000
_cell.length_c   1.000
_cell.angle_alpha   90.00
_cell.angle_beta   90.00
_cell.angle_gamma   90.00
#
_symmetry.space_group_name_H-M   'P 1'
#
loop_
_entity.id
_entity.type
_entity.pdbx_description
1 polymer ?
#
loop_
_entity_poly.entity_id
_entity_poly.type
_entity_poly.pdbx_seq_one_letter_code
_entity_poly.pdbx_strand_id
1 'polypeptide(L)'
;PLLMIGGLYLCFEGVEKLHHAWTHRRKKTVAEAGQDIAQLAATTPAEKVETEAEKIKGAVRTDFVLSAEIIAITLGVVQEKDFTQQVGTLSAIAILMTVGVYGLVAGIVKLDDAGLYLTQCRSALQQNIGRAILWAAPFLMKALSILGTAAMFLVGGGIVTHGISALHHFIEHAAASAGFIGPVVAPLLNGVCGLIAGVLVLLLVSGIRKLRGKPAAH
;
A
#
# COMPACT_ATOMS: atom_id res chain seq x y z
N PRO A 1 7.03 -8.62 20.59
CA PRO A 1 7.47 -9.79 19.78
C PRO A 1 6.56 -10.11 18.57
N LEU A 2 5.25 -10.31 18.77
CA LEU A 2 4.29 -10.61 17.68
C LEU A 2 4.18 -9.48 16.65
N LEU A 3 4.12 -8.23 17.10
CA LEU A 3 4.07 -7.06 16.21
C LEU A 3 5.31 -6.94 15.32
N MET A 4 6.50 -7.23 15.84
CA MET A 4 7.75 -7.22 15.04
C MET A 4 7.72 -8.24 13.91
N ILE A 5 7.15 -9.43 14.15
CA ILE A 5 6.99 -10.44 13.10
C ILE A 5 6.02 -9.94 12.02
N GLY A 6 4.92 -9.29 12.42
CA GLY A 6 4.01 -8.61 11.50
C GLY A 6 4.71 -7.52 10.69
N GLY A 7 5.54 -6.69 11.32
CA GLY A 7 6.34 -5.66 10.65
C GLY A 7 7.33 -6.25 9.65
N LEU A 8 8.04 -7.33 10.01
CA LEU A 8 8.93 -8.05 9.11
C LEU A 8 8.19 -8.65 7.90
N TYR A 9 6.99 -9.19 8.12
CA TYR A 9 6.14 -9.70 7.04
C TYR A 9 5.70 -8.57 6.09
N LEU A 10 5.28 -7.41 6.61
CA LEU A 10 4.93 -6.24 5.80
C LEU A 10 6.10 -5.78 4.93
N CYS A 11 7.30 -5.68 5.53
CA CYS A 11 8.53 -5.35 4.82
C CYS A 11 8.84 -6.37 3.72
N PHE A 12 8.72 -7.66 4.02
CA PHE A 12 8.92 -8.74 3.05
C PHE A 12 7.93 -8.64 1.87
N GLU A 13 6.63 -8.50 2.13
CA GLU A 13 5.61 -8.37 1.09
C GLU A 13 5.85 -7.12 0.23
N GLY A 14 6.30 -6.02 0.84
CA GLY A 14 6.71 -4.81 0.12
C GLY A 14 7.83 -5.06 -0.89
N VAL A 15 8.90 -5.77 -0.48
CA VAL A 15 10.00 -6.13 -1.39
C VAL A 15 9.55 -7.09 -2.48
N GLU A 16 8.72 -8.08 -2.15
CA GLU A 16 8.19 -9.03 -3.11
C GLU A 16 7.38 -8.31 -4.21
N LYS A 17 6.51 -7.36 -3.83
CA LYS A 17 5.79 -6.49 -4.80
C LYS A 17 6.73 -5.68 -5.68
N LEU A 18 7.78 -5.09 -5.11
CA LEU A 18 8.76 -4.32 -5.87
C LEU A 18 9.53 -5.20 -6.86
N HIS A 19 9.92 -6.40 -6.43
CA HIS A 19 10.60 -7.38 -7.26
C HIS A 19 9.71 -7.88 -8.41
N HIS A 20 8.43 -8.20 -8.15
CA HIS A 20 7.47 -8.59 -9.19
C HIS A 20 7.18 -7.44 -10.18
N ALA A 21 7.01 -6.22 -9.68
CA ALA A 21 6.79 -5.05 -10.54
C ALA A 21 7.99 -4.79 -11.46
N TRP A 22 9.23 -4.97 -10.96
CA TRP A 22 10.45 -4.79 -11.75
C TRP A 22 10.65 -5.91 -12.78
N THR A 23 10.36 -7.15 -12.41
CA THR A 23 10.48 -8.32 -13.32
C THR A 23 9.39 -8.31 -14.40
N HIS A 24 8.16 -7.88 -14.13
CA HIS A 24 7.12 -7.70 -15.15
C HIS A 24 7.42 -6.52 -16.09
N ARG A 25 7.99 -5.41 -15.60
CA ARG A 25 8.44 -4.31 -16.48
C ARG A 25 9.52 -4.73 -17.47
N ARG A 26 10.38 -5.68 -17.11
CA ARG A 26 11.38 -6.24 -18.06
C ARG A 26 10.77 -7.17 -19.11
N LYS A 27 9.54 -7.65 -18.92
CA LYS A 27 8.87 -8.59 -19.82
C LYS A 27 7.87 -7.93 -20.79
N LYS A 28 7.31 -6.75 -20.47
CA LYS A 28 6.45 -6.01 -21.41
C LYS A 28 7.31 -5.31 -22.46
N THR A 29 7.10 -5.64 -23.74
CA THR A 29 7.67 -4.89 -24.86
C THR A 29 6.92 -3.56 -25.04
N VAL A 30 7.59 -2.54 -25.58
CA VAL A 30 7.01 -1.21 -25.86
C VAL A 30 5.77 -1.30 -26.77
N ALA A 31 5.66 -2.35 -27.58
CA ALA A 31 4.51 -2.64 -28.43
C ALA A 31 3.24 -3.08 -27.65
N GLU A 32 3.39 -3.77 -26.53
CA GLU A 32 2.25 -4.26 -25.71
C GLU A 32 1.68 -3.16 -24.80
N ALA A 33 2.51 -2.19 -24.38
CA ALA A 33 2.05 -1.03 -23.61
C ALA A 33 1.10 -0.11 -24.39
N GLY A 34 1.18 -0.11 -25.73
CA GLY A 34 0.25 0.61 -26.61
C GLY A 34 -1.06 -0.14 -26.87
N GLN A 35 -1.08 -1.47 -26.75
CA GLN A 35 -2.27 -2.30 -26.95
C GLN A 35 -3.23 -2.25 -25.76
N ASP A 36 -2.74 -2.03 -24.54
CA ASP A 36 -3.56 -1.84 -23.34
C ASP A 36 -4.62 -0.72 -23.54
N ILE A 37 -4.28 0.35 -24.26
CA ILE A 37 -5.19 1.49 -24.55
C ILE A 37 -6.29 1.11 -25.55
N ALA A 38 -6.01 0.21 -26.49
CA ALA A 38 -6.97 -0.25 -27.49
C ALA A 38 -7.89 -1.37 -26.96
N GLN A 39 -7.38 -2.20 -26.03
CA GLN A 39 -8.11 -3.32 -25.42
C GLN A 39 -9.05 -2.84 -24.29
N LEU A 40 -8.70 -1.76 -23.58
CA LEU A 40 -9.57 -1.11 -22.59
C LEU A 40 -10.92 -0.64 -23.18
N ALA A 41 -10.97 -0.29 -24.46
CA ALA A 41 -12.21 0.05 -25.16
C ALA A 41 -13.06 -1.17 -25.57
N ALA A 42 -12.47 -2.38 -25.52
CA ALA A 42 -13.08 -3.64 -25.95
C ALA A 42 -13.20 -4.66 -24.80
N THR A 43 -13.27 -4.20 -23.55
CA THR A 43 -13.36 -5.08 -22.38
C THR A 43 -14.73 -5.73 -22.26
N THR A 44 -14.73 -7.06 -22.19
CA THR A 44 -15.93 -7.84 -21.88
C THR A 44 -16.30 -7.68 -20.39
N PRO A 45 -17.56 -7.94 -19.98
CA PRO A 45 -17.98 -7.81 -18.58
C PRO A 45 -17.13 -8.62 -17.58
N ALA A 46 -16.58 -9.76 -18.00
CA ALA A 46 -15.73 -10.61 -17.17
C ALA A 46 -14.38 -9.96 -16.84
N GLU A 47 -13.77 -9.25 -17.80
CA GLU A 47 -12.47 -8.58 -17.65
C GLU A 47 -12.57 -7.30 -16.81
N LYS A 48 -13.75 -6.65 -16.81
CA LYS A 48 -14.06 -5.54 -15.88
C LYS A 48 -14.08 -5.98 -14.42
N VAL A 49 -14.65 -7.15 -14.11
CA VAL A 49 -14.75 -7.68 -12.74
C VAL A 49 -13.37 -8.03 -12.17
N GLU A 50 -12.48 -8.61 -12.98
CA GLU A 50 -11.09 -8.84 -12.54
C GLU A 50 -10.36 -7.53 -12.23
N THR A 51 -10.56 -6.50 -13.06
CA THR A 51 -9.98 -5.18 -12.83
C THR A 51 -10.53 -4.53 -11.55
N GLU A 52 -11.85 -4.62 -11.29
CA GLU A 52 -12.46 -4.13 -10.04
C GLU A 52 -11.96 -4.87 -8.81
N ALA A 53 -11.85 -6.20 -8.87
CA ALA A 53 -11.33 -7.01 -7.78
C ALA A 53 -9.88 -6.65 -7.45
N GLU A 54 -9.03 -6.41 -8.46
CA GLU A 54 -7.67 -5.92 -8.23
C GLU A 54 -7.66 -4.53 -7.60
N LYS A 55 -8.58 -3.64 -8.01
CA LYS A 55 -8.72 -2.30 -7.43
C LYS A 55 -9.07 -2.37 -5.94
N ILE A 56 -10.09 -3.15 -5.61
CA ILE A 56 -10.54 -3.37 -4.24
C ILE A 56 -9.41 -4.01 -3.41
N LYS A 57 -8.73 -5.01 -3.95
CA LYS A 57 -7.62 -5.69 -3.27
C LYS A 57 -6.43 -4.75 -3.00
N GLY A 58 -6.10 -3.87 -3.95
CA GLY A 58 -5.08 -2.85 -3.78
C GLY A 58 -5.43 -1.86 -2.69
N ALA A 59 -6.67 -1.36 -2.71
CA ALA A 59 -7.22 -0.47 -1.70
C ALA A 59 -7.21 -1.08 -0.28
N VAL A 60 -7.69 -2.32 -0.13
CA VAL A 60 -7.73 -3.04 1.15
C VAL A 60 -6.32 -3.27 1.70
N ARG A 61 -5.32 -3.52 0.85
CA ARG A 61 -3.93 -3.64 1.28
C ARG A 61 -3.39 -2.33 1.83
N THR A 62 -3.63 -1.22 1.14
CA THR A 62 -3.22 0.10 1.62
C THR A 62 -3.95 0.44 2.93
N ASP A 63 -5.23 0.11 3.04
CA ASP A 63 -6.02 0.28 4.27
C ASP A 63 -5.44 -0.51 5.45
N PHE A 64 -5.14 -1.80 5.26
CA PHE A 64 -4.58 -2.66 6.30
C PHE A 64 -3.23 -2.14 6.81
N VAL A 65 -2.40 -1.61 5.91
CA VAL A 65 -1.09 -1.06 6.26
C VAL A 65 -1.23 0.28 6.98
N LEU A 66 -2.07 1.18 6.48
CA LEU A 66 -2.32 2.48 7.11
C LEU A 66 -3.05 2.34 8.45
N SER A 67 -3.98 1.39 8.58
CA SER A 67 -4.65 1.11 9.85
C SER A 67 -3.69 0.52 10.88
N ALA A 68 -2.76 -0.36 10.48
CA ALA A 68 -1.71 -0.85 11.37
C ALA A 68 -0.78 0.28 11.85
N GLU A 69 -0.41 1.22 10.97
CA GLU A 69 0.38 2.41 11.33
C GLU A 69 -0.33 3.29 12.34
N ILE A 70 -1.57 3.66 12.03
CA ILE A 70 -2.36 4.56 12.85
C ILE A 70 -2.64 3.93 14.22
N ILE A 71 -2.89 2.62 14.28
CA ILE A 71 -3.02 1.91 15.55
C ILE A 71 -1.70 1.92 16.32
N ALA A 72 -0.56 1.66 15.68
CA ALA A 72 0.75 1.68 16.33
C ALA A 72 1.13 3.08 16.85
N ILE A 73 0.92 4.12 16.04
CA ILE A 73 1.13 5.52 16.43
C ILE A 73 0.18 5.90 17.56
N THR A 74 -1.11 5.63 17.40
CA THR A 74 -2.11 5.97 18.42
C THR A 74 -1.77 5.29 19.73
N LEU A 75 -1.49 3.97 19.70
CA LEU A 75 -1.13 3.21 20.88
C LEU A 75 0.12 3.79 21.54
N GLY A 76 1.14 4.19 20.77
CA GLY A 76 2.32 4.88 21.30
C GLY A 76 2.01 6.24 21.92
N VAL A 77 1.10 7.03 21.34
CA VAL A 77 0.70 8.35 21.86
C VAL A 77 -0.15 8.22 23.12
N VAL A 78 -1.03 7.22 23.19
CA VAL A 78 -1.92 7.00 24.33
C VAL A 78 -1.38 5.99 25.34
N GLN A 79 -0.15 5.48 25.18
CA GLN A 79 0.39 4.41 26.03
C GLN A 79 0.45 4.80 27.52
N GLU A 80 0.60 6.10 27.81
CA GLU A 80 0.66 6.68 29.15
C GLU A 80 -0.73 7.08 29.71
N LYS A 81 -1.82 6.84 28.97
CA LYS A 81 -3.20 7.17 29.38
C LYS A 81 -3.88 5.99 30.06
N ASP A 82 -4.95 6.26 30.81
CA ASP A 82 -5.75 5.22 31.43
C ASP A 82 -6.49 4.37 30.37
N PHE A 83 -6.80 3.13 30.74
CA PHE A 83 -7.36 2.14 29.82
C PHE A 83 -8.63 2.62 29.11
N THR A 84 -9.49 3.39 29.79
CA THR A 84 -10.73 3.90 29.21
C THR A 84 -10.45 4.89 28.07
N GLN A 85 -9.48 5.79 28.27
CA GLN A 85 -9.05 6.73 27.24
C GLN A 85 -8.39 6.01 26.07
N GLN A 86 -7.52 5.02 26.34
CA GLN A 86 -6.88 4.22 25.29
C GLN A 86 -7.92 3.53 24.39
N VAL A 87 -8.88 2.82 24.99
CA VAL A 87 -9.93 2.12 24.25
C VAL A 87 -10.83 3.09 23.49
N GLY A 88 -11.20 4.22 24.10
CA GLY A 88 -12.02 5.24 23.45
C GLY A 88 -11.35 5.83 22.21
N THR A 89 -10.09 6.24 22.33
CA THR A 89 -9.32 6.82 21.21
C THR A 89 -9.07 5.80 20.11
N LEU A 90 -8.62 4.59 20.45
CA LEU A 90 -8.38 3.52 19.47
C LEU A 90 -9.66 3.15 18.71
N SER A 91 -10.79 3.04 19.41
CA SER A 91 -12.08 2.70 18.80
C SER A 91 -12.57 3.81 17.85
N ALA A 92 -12.47 5.08 18.27
CA ALA A 92 -12.87 6.22 17.45
C ALA A 92 -12.04 6.30 16.17
N ILE A 93 -10.72 6.15 16.28
CA ILE A 93 -9.81 6.16 15.14
C ILE A 93 -10.04 4.97 14.21
N ALA A 94 -10.26 3.77 14.77
CA ALA A 94 -10.56 2.57 13.98
C ALA A 94 -11.84 2.75 13.13
N ILE A 95 -12.91 3.29 13.72
CA ILE A 95 -14.17 3.58 13.00
C ILE A 95 -13.94 4.64 11.93
N LEU A 96 -13.29 5.75 12.28
CA LEU A 96 -13.02 6.85 11.35
C LEU A 96 -12.22 6.37 10.13
N MET A 97 -11.18 5.57 10.35
CA MET A 97 -10.37 5.02 9.27
C MET A 97 -11.13 4.01 8.41
N THR A 98 -11.91 3.14 9.04
CA THR A 98 -12.77 2.21 8.30
C THR A 98 -13.72 2.98 7.37
N VAL A 99 -14.49 3.92 7.90
CA VAL A 99 -15.41 4.71 7.08
C VAL A 99 -14.64 5.54 6.04
N GLY A 100 -13.53 6.16 6.43
CA GLY A 100 -12.73 7.02 5.55
C GLY A 100 -12.14 6.27 4.36
N VAL A 101 -11.49 5.13 4.58
CA VAL A 101 -10.79 4.41 3.52
C VAL A 101 -11.77 3.63 2.64
N TYR A 102 -12.72 2.89 3.22
CA TYR A 102 -13.73 2.20 2.41
C TYR A 102 -14.63 3.21 1.67
N GLY A 103 -14.92 4.36 2.27
CA GLY A 103 -15.64 5.46 1.63
C GLY A 103 -14.87 6.08 0.46
N LEU A 104 -13.56 6.34 0.63
CA LEU A 104 -12.69 6.82 -0.44
C LEU A 104 -12.68 5.84 -1.62
N VAL A 105 -12.51 4.54 -1.33
CA VAL A 105 -12.42 3.49 -2.34
C VAL A 105 -13.73 3.32 -3.08
N ALA A 106 -14.85 3.31 -2.36
CA ALA A 106 -16.18 3.31 -2.96
C ALA A 106 -16.39 4.56 -3.83
N GLY A 107 -15.89 5.73 -3.41
CA GLY A 107 -15.90 6.95 -4.20
C GLY A 107 -15.13 6.82 -5.52
N ILE A 108 -13.95 6.20 -5.48
CA ILE A 108 -13.13 5.96 -6.68
C ILE A 108 -13.87 5.04 -7.67
N VAL A 109 -14.45 3.93 -7.19
CA VAL A 109 -15.22 3.01 -8.03
C VAL A 109 -16.45 3.72 -8.64
N LYS A 110 -17.15 4.53 -7.84
CA LYS A 110 -18.32 5.30 -8.30
C LYS A 110 -17.95 6.32 -9.38
N LEU A 111 -16.78 6.94 -9.27
CA LEU A 111 -16.27 7.87 -10.28
C LEU A 111 -15.96 7.15 -11.60
N ASP A 112 -15.42 5.93 -11.55
CA ASP A 112 -15.16 5.10 -12.73
C ASP A 112 -16.48 4.74 -13.46
N ASP A 113 -17.49 4.30 -12.72
CA ASP A 113 -18.84 4.03 -13.23
C ASP A 113 -19.49 5.28 -13.84
N ALA A 114 -19.36 6.42 -13.15
CA ALA A 114 -19.86 7.71 -13.65
C ALA A 114 -19.13 8.13 -14.92
N GLY A 115 -17.82 7.87 -15.02
CA GLY A 115 -17.03 8.08 -16.23
C GLY A 115 -17.58 7.30 -17.41
N LEU A 116 -17.86 6.00 -17.22
CA LEU A 116 -18.47 5.15 -18.24
C LEU A 116 -19.85 5.66 -18.65
N TYR A 117 -20.71 6.00 -17.69
CA TYR A 117 -22.04 6.55 -17.97
C TYR A 117 -21.97 7.83 -18.82
N LEU A 118 -21.06 8.74 -18.49
CA LEU A 118 -20.86 10.00 -19.21
C LEU A 118 -20.40 9.77 -20.67
N THR A 119 -19.66 8.69 -20.95
CA THR A 119 -19.29 8.35 -22.34
C THR A 119 -20.46 7.91 -23.22
N GLN A 120 -21.60 7.53 -22.63
CA GLN A 120 -22.80 7.08 -23.36
C GLN A 120 -23.82 8.21 -23.56
N CYS A 121 -23.58 9.38 -22.95
CA CYS A 121 -24.45 10.55 -23.10
C CYS A 121 -24.34 11.20 -24.49
N ARG A 122 -25.37 11.93 -24.94
CA ARG A 122 -25.38 12.57 -26.27
C ARG A 122 -24.44 13.78 -26.41
N SER A 123 -24.06 14.44 -25.30
CA SER A 123 -23.24 15.64 -25.34
C SER A 123 -21.76 15.30 -25.51
N ALA A 124 -21.11 15.89 -26.50
CA ALA A 124 -19.66 15.73 -26.74
C ALA A 124 -18.81 16.16 -25.53
N LEU A 125 -19.27 17.17 -24.77
CA LEU A 125 -18.59 17.61 -23.55
C LEU A 125 -18.66 16.53 -22.45
N GLN A 126 -19.84 15.92 -22.25
CA GLN A 126 -20.02 14.83 -21.28
C GLN A 126 -19.18 13.62 -21.67
N GLN A 127 -19.15 13.26 -22.96
CA GLN A 127 -18.33 12.16 -23.45
C GLN A 127 -16.84 12.38 -23.22
N ASN A 128 -16.35 13.61 -23.45
CA ASN A 128 -14.94 13.95 -23.22
C ASN A 128 -14.58 13.91 -21.72
N ILE A 129 -15.45 14.40 -20.84
CA ILE A 129 -15.26 14.30 -19.39
C ILE A 129 -15.25 12.82 -18.96
N GLY A 130 -16.18 12.01 -19.46
CA GLY A 130 -16.23 10.58 -19.18
C GLY A 130 -14.94 9.86 -19.59
N ARG A 131 -14.42 10.15 -20.79
CA ARG A 131 -13.13 9.60 -21.26
C ARG A 131 -11.96 10.06 -20.42
N ALA A 132 -11.93 11.32 -19.97
CA ALA A 132 -10.88 11.84 -19.10
C ALA A 132 -10.86 11.12 -17.73
N ILE A 133 -12.04 10.86 -17.15
CA ILE A 133 -12.18 10.12 -15.90
C ILE A 133 -11.67 8.68 -16.06
N LEU A 134 -12.13 7.98 -17.10
CA LEU A 134 -11.70 6.61 -17.40
C LEU A 134 -10.19 6.52 -17.67
N TRP A 135 -9.61 7.55 -18.31
CA TRP A 135 -8.18 7.63 -18.53
C TRP A 135 -7.41 7.85 -17.22
N ALA A 136 -7.94 8.63 -16.27
CA ALA A 136 -7.29 8.92 -14.99
C ALA A 136 -7.36 7.74 -13.99
N ALA A 137 -8.42 6.93 -14.04
CA ALA A 137 -8.63 5.79 -13.14
C ALA A 137 -7.41 4.84 -13.02
N PRO A 138 -6.78 4.34 -14.10
CA PRO A 138 -5.62 3.46 -13.99
C PRO A 138 -4.39 4.13 -13.35
N PHE A 139 -4.18 5.44 -13.57
CA PHE A 139 -3.10 6.18 -12.92
C PHE A 139 -3.32 6.30 -11.42
N LEU A 140 -4.56 6.59 -11.00
CA LEU A 140 -4.92 6.65 -9.59
C LEU A 140 -4.67 5.30 -8.89
N MET A 141 -5.09 4.21 -9.53
CA MET A 141 -4.88 2.86 -8.99
C MET A 141 -3.39 2.49 -8.88
N LYS A 142 -2.59 2.87 -9.88
CA LYS A 142 -1.14 2.67 -9.84
C LYS A 142 -0.47 3.52 -8.76
N ALA A 143 -0.90 4.77 -8.59
CA ALA A 143 -0.42 5.65 -7.52
C ALA A 143 -0.74 5.06 -6.15
N LEU A 144 -1.97 4.60 -5.92
CA LEU A 144 -2.38 3.94 -4.67
C LEU A 144 -1.56 2.68 -4.39
N SER A 145 -1.21 1.90 -5.40
CA SER A 145 -0.35 0.71 -5.24
C SER A 145 1.09 1.07 -4.85
N ILE A 146 1.66 2.12 -5.45
CA ILE A 146 3.00 2.61 -5.10
C ILE A 146 3.01 3.20 -3.69
N LEU A 147 2.03 4.05 -3.37
CA LEU A 147 1.84 4.62 -2.03
C LEU A 147 1.65 3.53 -0.99
N GLY A 148 0.81 2.52 -1.27
CA GLY A 148 0.62 1.37 -0.38
C GLY A 148 1.92 0.59 -0.16
N THR A 149 2.71 0.36 -1.21
CA THR A 149 4.02 -0.32 -1.07
C THR A 149 5.02 0.51 -0.28
N ALA A 150 5.05 1.83 -0.50
CA ALA A 150 5.87 2.74 0.31
C ALA A 150 5.45 2.70 1.78
N ALA A 151 4.14 2.76 2.05
CA ALA A 151 3.60 2.64 3.40
C ALA A 151 4.01 1.31 4.06
N MET A 152 4.01 0.19 3.34
CA MET A 152 4.45 -1.11 3.90
C MET A 152 5.87 -1.04 4.49
N PHE A 153 6.78 -0.30 3.85
CA PHE A 153 8.13 -0.11 4.36
C PHE A 153 8.19 0.88 5.51
N LEU A 154 7.52 2.02 5.40
CA LEU A 154 7.49 3.05 6.46
C LEU A 154 6.94 2.46 7.76
N VAL A 155 5.82 1.76 7.67
CA VAL A 155 5.09 1.17 8.80
C VAL A 155 5.78 -0.08 9.32
N GLY A 156 6.08 -1.04 8.45
CA GLY A 156 6.78 -2.27 8.84
C GLY A 156 8.15 -1.97 9.44
N GLY A 157 8.86 -1.01 8.85
CA GLY A 157 10.13 -0.49 9.35
C GLY A 157 10.01 0.16 10.72
N GLY A 158 9.02 1.02 10.94
CA GLY A 158 8.75 1.65 12.24
C GLY A 158 8.43 0.64 13.35
N ILE A 159 7.63 -0.39 13.03
CA ILE A 159 7.32 -1.47 13.98
C ILE A 159 8.59 -2.27 14.34
N VAL A 160 9.46 -2.52 13.36
CA VAL A 160 10.72 -3.25 13.57
C VAL A 160 11.72 -2.41 14.36
N THR A 161 11.90 -1.13 14.01
CA THR A 161 12.88 -0.25 14.67
C THR A 161 12.47 0.05 16.10
N HIS A 162 11.18 0.22 16.41
CA HIS A 162 10.70 0.32 17.80
C HIS A 162 11.07 -0.88 18.66
N GLY A 163 11.09 -2.08 18.07
CA GLY A 163 11.52 -3.30 18.76
C GLY A 163 13.03 -3.37 19.03
N ILE A 164 13.82 -2.49 18.42
CA ILE A 164 15.28 -2.45 18.53
C ILE A 164 15.68 -1.10 19.16
N SER A 165 15.82 -1.06 20.48
CA SER A 165 16.02 0.19 21.25
C SER A 165 17.13 1.09 20.70
N ALA A 166 18.28 0.51 20.32
CA ALA A 166 19.40 1.28 19.75
C ALA A 166 19.03 1.97 18.43
N LEU A 167 18.26 1.28 17.57
CA LEU A 167 17.86 1.79 16.26
C LEU A 167 16.75 2.85 16.41
N HIS A 168 15.81 2.61 17.32
CA HIS A 168 14.76 3.58 17.66
C HIS A 168 15.36 4.90 18.16
N HIS A 169 16.26 4.85 19.15
CA HIS A 169 16.91 6.06 19.68
C HIS A 169 17.76 6.80 18.63
N PHE A 170 18.43 6.06 17.75
CA PHE A 170 19.18 6.67 16.64
C PHE A 170 18.26 7.45 15.70
N ILE A 171 17.11 6.87 15.33
CA ILE A 171 16.15 7.51 14.42
C ILE A 171 15.49 8.73 15.09
N GLU A 172 15.11 8.63 16.36
CA GLU A 172 14.58 9.76 17.14
C GLU A 172 15.59 10.90 17.24
N HIS A 173 16.86 10.59 17.52
CA HIS A 173 17.90 11.62 17.61
C HIS A 173 18.17 12.29 16.25
N ALA A 174 18.22 11.50 15.17
CA ALA A 174 18.35 12.01 13.81
C ALA A 174 17.17 12.93 13.45
N ALA A 175 15.94 12.54 13.77
CA ALA A 175 14.75 13.34 13.53
C ALA A 175 14.72 14.63 14.35
N ALA A 176 15.09 14.57 15.63
CA ALA A 176 15.20 15.74 16.49
C ALA A 176 16.26 16.74 16.00
N SER A 177 17.40 16.23 15.49
CA SER A 177 18.47 17.06 14.93
C SER A 177 18.08 17.77 13.62
N ALA A 178 17.04 17.27 12.95
CA ALA A 178 16.58 17.80 11.67
C ALA A 178 15.57 18.97 11.81
N GLY A 179 15.20 19.34 13.04
CA GLY A 179 14.32 20.49 13.31
C GLY A 179 12.95 20.35 12.61
N PHE A 180 12.59 21.34 11.78
CA PHE A 180 11.27 21.40 11.13
C PHE A 180 10.97 20.20 10.21
N ILE A 181 12.00 19.55 9.64
CA ILE A 181 11.81 18.36 8.78
C ILE A 181 11.82 17.04 9.56
N GLY A 182 12.03 17.07 10.88
CA GLY A 182 12.03 15.89 11.76
C GLY A 182 10.86 14.94 11.57
N PRO A 183 9.59 15.42 11.43
CA PRO A 183 8.43 14.57 11.17
C PRO A 183 8.50 13.75 9.88
N VAL A 184 9.33 14.17 8.92
CA VAL A 184 9.55 13.44 7.65
C VAL A 184 10.77 12.53 7.75
N VAL A 185 11.79 12.93 8.51
CA VAL A 185 13.03 12.17 8.67
C VAL A 185 12.80 10.83 9.37
N ALA A 186 12.05 10.80 10.47
CA ALA A 186 11.82 9.54 11.19
C ALA A 186 11.09 8.49 10.34
N PRO A 187 9.95 8.78 9.67
CA PRO A 187 9.31 7.83 8.77
C PRO A 187 10.22 7.38 7.65
N LEU A 188 10.99 8.28 7.02
CA LEU A 188 11.91 7.91 5.94
C LEU A 188 12.99 6.92 6.41
N LEU A 189 13.63 7.19 7.55
CA LEU A 189 14.63 6.29 8.12
C LEU A 189 14.03 4.94 8.52
N ASN A 190 12.82 4.96 9.09
CA ASN A 190 12.05 3.74 9.35
C ASN A 190 11.79 2.99 8.04
N GLY A 191 11.39 3.66 6.97
CA GLY A 191 11.18 3.07 5.64
C GLY A 191 12.44 2.44 5.06
N VAL A 192 13.59 3.09 5.20
CA VAL A 192 14.89 2.51 4.79
C VAL A 192 15.20 1.25 5.59
N CYS A 193 15.00 1.28 6.92
CA CYS A 193 15.17 0.10 7.76
C CYS A 193 14.20 -1.02 7.38
N GLY A 194 12.96 -0.67 7.05
CA GLY A 194 11.93 -1.60 6.58
C GLY A 194 12.32 -2.25 5.26
N LEU A 195 12.82 -1.48 4.30
CA LEU A 195 13.33 -2.01 3.03
C LEU A 195 14.48 -3.00 3.25
N ILE A 196 15.46 -2.63 4.08
CA ILE A 196 16.60 -3.51 4.43
C ILE A 196 16.10 -4.80 5.08
N ALA A 197 15.23 -4.68 6.09
CA ALA A 197 14.65 -5.83 6.78
C ALA A 197 13.88 -6.73 5.81
N GLY A 198 13.09 -6.17 4.90
CA GLY A 198 12.35 -6.91 3.88
C GLY A 198 13.26 -7.67 2.93
N VAL A 199 14.36 -7.05 2.48
CA VAL A 199 15.37 -7.71 1.62
C VAL A 199 16.04 -8.86 2.37
N LEU A 200 16.43 -8.64 3.64
CA LEU A 200 17.05 -9.68 4.47
C LEU A 200 16.12 -10.88 4.67
N VAL A 201 14.84 -10.63 4.97
CA VAL A 201 13.83 -11.70 5.10
C VAL A 201 13.64 -12.43 3.78
N LEU A 202 13.58 -11.71 2.65
CA LEU A 202 13.43 -12.33 1.33
C LEU A 202 14.62 -13.23 0.97
N LEU A 203 15.85 -12.79 1.26
CA LEU A 203 17.06 -13.58 1.07
C LEU A 203 17.06 -14.83 1.96
N LEU A 204 16.66 -14.68 3.22
CA LEU A 204 16.57 -15.80 4.16
C LEU A 204 15.53 -16.83 3.72
N VAL A 205 14.32 -16.40 3.34
CA VAL A 205 13.25 -17.28 2.83
C VAL A 205 13.69 -17.97 1.54
N SER A 206 14.31 -17.23 0.62
CA SER A 206 14.81 -17.78 -0.65
C SER A 206 15.94 -18.78 -0.43
N GLY A 207 16.85 -18.51 0.51
CA GLY A 207 17.93 -19.41 0.92
C GLY A 207 17.40 -20.70 1.54
N ILE A 208 16.45 -20.60 2.47
CA ILE A 208 15.80 -21.76 3.09
C ILE A 208 15.06 -22.59 2.03
N ARG A 209 14.32 -21.96 1.11
CA ARG A 209 13.65 -22.67 0.00
C ARG A 209 14.65 -23.42 -0.88
N LYS A 210 15.82 -22.83 -1.15
CA LYS A 210 16.88 -23.47 -1.93
C LYS A 210 17.49 -24.67 -1.20
N LEU A 211 17.63 -24.58 0.13
CA LEU A 211 18.17 -25.66 0.98
C LEU A 211 17.17 -26.80 1.23
N ARG A 212 15.87 -26.51 1.28
CA ARG A 212 14.81 -27.53 1.51
C ARG A 212 14.52 -28.41 0.28
N GLY A 213 15.10 -28.09 -0.88
CA GLY A 213 14.74 -28.72 -2.15
C GLY A 213 13.32 -28.36 -2.58
N LYS A 214 13.03 -28.43 -3.88
CA LYS A 214 11.64 -28.29 -4.36
C LYS A 214 10.79 -29.37 -3.66
N PRO A 215 9.60 -29.06 -3.12
CA PRO A 215 8.60 -30.10 -2.94
C PRO A 215 8.39 -30.75 -4.30
N ALA A 216 8.44 -32.08 -4.36
CA ALA A 216 8.02 -32.82 -5.54
C ALA A 216 6.62 -32.31 -5.91
N ALA A 217 6.46 -31.90 -7.17
CA ALA A 217 5.17 -31.49 -7.70
C ALA A 217 4.21 -32.68 -7.59
N HIS A 218 3.07 -32.46 -6.93
CA HIS A 218 1.85 -33.25 -7.09
C HIS A 218 0.75 -32.28 -7.50
#